data_AF-A0A7S2Z301-F1
#
_entry.id   AF-A0A7S2Z301-F1
#
_cell.length_a   1.000
_cell.length_b   1.000
_cell.length_c   1.000
_cell.angle_alpha   90.00
_cell.angle_beta   90.00
_cell.angle_gamma   90.00
#
_symmetry.space_group_name_H-M   'P 1'
#
loop_
_entity.id
_entity.type
_entity.pdbx_description
1 polymer ?
#
loop_
_entity_poly.entity_id
_entity_poly.type
_entity_poly.pdbx_seq_one_letter_code
_entity_poly.pdbx_strand_id
1 'polypeptide(L)'
;MLRGLTSYPVKSCKGIELQSCAVAPTGLRYDRAWMVVKRGEGAMRMMTQRQYPKLALVSCDIPAEAFTSPSTSDPEGFLRLSFGGESVAVPLRAAKRHGGGGGNGAGAGREVVQA
;
A
#
# COMPACT_ATOMS: atom_id res chain seq x y z
N MET A 1 16.31 21.88 -5.18
CA MET A 1 14.88 22.22 -5.14
C MET A 1 14.08 20.94 -5.36
N LEU A 2 13.13 20.61 -4.50
CA LEU A 2 12.23 19.46 -4.68
C LEU A 2 11.26 19.76 -5.84
N ARG A 3 10.96 18.77 -6.69
CA ARG A 3 10.20 18.95 -7.93
C ARG A 3 8.86 18.21 -7.96
N GLY A 4 8.55 17.39 -6.96
CA GLY A 4 7.30 16.65 -6.89
C GLY A 4 7.18 15.83 -5.60
N LEU A 5 5.95 15.40 -5.30
CA LEU A 5 5.62 14.53 -4.19
C LEU A 5 5.01 13.25 -4.77
N THR A 6 5.62 12.10 -4.50
CA THR A 6 5.16 10.81 -5.01
C THR A 6 5.07 9.83 -3.86
N SER A 7 3.91 9.17 -3.71
CA SER A 7 3.71 8.07 -2.78
C SER A 7 3.74 6.74 -3.52
N TYR A 8 4.22 5.68 -2.88
CA TYR A 8 4.23 4.33 -3.41
C TYR A 8 3.42 3.42 -2.50
N PRO A 9 2.06 3.43 -2.58
CA PRO A 9 1.23 2.70 -1.62
C PRO A 9 1.55 1.21 -1.58
N VAL A 10 1.81 0.61 -2.74
CA VAL A 10 2.23 -0.78 -2.86
C VAL A 10 3.70 -0.86 -3.21
N LYS A 11 4.46 -1.59 -2.40
CA LYS A 11 5.88 -1.84 -2.63
C LYS A 11 6.09 -2.42 -4.03
N SER A 12 7.04 -1.84 -4.77
CA SER A 12 7.47 -2.26 -6.11
C SER A 12 6.52 -1.90 -7.26
N CYS A 13 5.37 -1.28 -6.98
CA CYS A 13 4.40 -0.87 -7.99
C CYS A 13 4.57 0.60 -8.41
N LYS A 14 3.75 1.06 -9.36
CA LYS A 14 3.76 2.44 -9.83
C LYS A 14 3.37 3.40 -8.70
N GLY A 15 4.11 4.49 -8.57
CA GLY A 15 3.80 5.56 -7.62
C GLY A 15 2.62 6.43 -8.06
N ILE A 16 2.02 7.11 -7.09
CA ILE A 16 0.97 8.11 -7.26
C ILE A 16 1.58 9.48 -7.02
N GLU A 17 1.45 10.38 -8.00
CA GLU A 17 1.82 11.78 -7.83
C GLU A 17 0.77 12.51 -6.99
N LEU A 18 1.21 13.27 -6.01
CA LEU A 18 0.35 13.96 -5.04
C LEU A 18 0.65 15.45 -5.04
N GLN A 19 -0.38 16.25 -4.77
CA GLN A 19 -0.22 17.69 -4.49
C GLN A 19 0.09 17.95 -3.01
N SER A 20 -0.45 17.11 -2.13
CA SER A 20 -0.22 17.15 -0.68
C SER A 20 -0.43 15.78 -0.06
N CYS A 21 0.11 15.57 1.13
CA CYS A 21 -0.05 14.33 1.90
C CYS A 21 0.21 14.61 3.38
N ALA A 22 -0.54 13.95 4.26
CA ALA A 22 -0.24 13.95 5.69
C ALA A 22 1.07 13.18 5.94
N VAL A 23 1.88 13.71 6.86
CA VAL A 23 3.13 13.07 7.28
C VAL A 23 2.94 12.47 8.67
N ALA A 24 3.15 11.17 8.78
CA ALA A 24 3.17 10.43 10.04
C ALA A 24 4.63 10.14 10.45
N PRO A 25 4.89 9.70 11.70
CA PRO A 25 6.23 9.27 12.12
C PRO A 25 6.83 8.16 11.24
N THR A 26 5.99 7.37 10.56
CA THR A 26 6.39 6.31 9.64
C THR A 26 6.61 6.78 8.19
N GLY A 27 6.40 8.07 7.90
CA GLY A 27 6.51 8.66 6.57
C GLY A 27 5.19 9.22 6.04
N LEU A 28 5.11 9.41 4.72
CA LEU A 28 3.90 9.87 4.05
C LEU A 28 2.76 8.88 4.30
N ARG A 29 1.54 9.38 4.51
CA ARG A 29 0.36 8.53 4.68
C ARG A 29 0.26 7.52 3.52
N TYR A 30 0.03 6.27 3.88
CA TYR A 30 -0.04 5.11 2.98
C TYR A 30 1.25 4.73 2.23
N ASP A 31 2.37 5.44 2.35
CA ASP A 31 3.59 5.08 1.62
C ASP A 31 4.09 3.69 2.06
N ARG A 32 4.19 2.78 1.09
CA ARG A 32 4.66 1.39 1.25
C ARG A 32 3.89 0.58 2.30
N ALA A 33 2.61 0.93 2.52
CA ALA A 33 1.74 0.24 3.47
C ALA A 33 1.35 -1.17 2.99
N TRP A 34 1.35 -1.42 1.68
CA TRP A 34 1.02 -2.71 1.09
C TRP A 34 2.18 -3.34 0.32
N MET A 35 2.06 -4.65 0.08
CA MET A 35 3.02 -5.41 -0.70
C MET A 35 2.32 -6.58 -1.42
N VAL A 36 2.70 -6.80 -2.69
CA VAL A 36 2.25 -7.98 -3.42
C VAL A 36 3.03 -9.20 -2.96
N VAL A 37 2.32 -10.28 -2.64
CA VAL A 37 2.91 -11.59 -2.39
C VAL A 37 2.37 -12.62 -3.36
N LYS A 38 3.21 -13.61 -3.65
CA LYS A 38 2.80 -14.85 -4.31
C LYS A 38 2.65 -15.95 -3.27
N ARG A 39 1.60 -16.77 -3.41
CA ARG A 39 1.44 -18.01 -2.65
C ARG A 39 2.42 -19.06 -3.20
N GLY A 40 3.30 -19.58 -2.34
CA GLY A 40 4.17 -20.71 -2.65
C GLY A 40 3.81 -21.95 -1.83
N GLU A 41 4.62 -23.00 -1.95
CA GLU A 41 4.54 -24.18 -1.08
C GLU A 41 4.79 -23.76 0.38
N GLY A 42 3.71 -23.76 1.17
CA GLY A 42 3.75 -23.55 2.62
C GLY A 42 3.95 -22.11 3.11
N ALA A 43 4.30 -21.14 2.26
CA ALA A 43 4.52 -19.76 2.69
C ALA A 43 4.20 -18.69 1.63
N MET A 44 3.84 -17.50 2.10
CA MET A 44 3.77 -16.30 1.26
C MET A 44 5.18 -15.78 0.97
N ARG A 45 5.44 -15.40 -0.29
CA ARG A 45 6.73 -14.83 -0.72
C ARG A 45 6.50 -13.44 -1.29
N MET A 46 7.27 -12.46 -0.80
CA MET A 46 7.27 -11.10 -1.34
C MET A 46 7.66 -11.11 -2.82
N MET A 47 6.90 -10.38 -3.63
CA MET A 47 7.30 -10.06 -5.00
C MET A 47 8.00 -8.70 -5.03
N THR A 48 9.14 -8.63 -5.71
CA THR A 48 9.90 -7.37 -5.86
C THR A 48 10.04 -7.00 -7.33
N GLN A 49 10.18 -5.70 -7.63
CA GLN A 49 10.39 -5.23 -9.00
C GLN A 49 11.66 -5.82 -9.64
N ARG A 50 12.71 -6.07 -8.85
CA ARG A 50 13.96 -6.70 -9.32
C ARG A 50 13.74 -8.12 -9.86
N GLN A 51 12.81 -8.85 -9.26
CA GLN A 51 12.43 -10.21 -9.69
C GLN A 51 11.29 -10.20 -10.73
N TYR A 52 10.38 -9.23 -10.62
CA TYR A 52 9.19 -9.09 -11.45
C TYR A 52 9.08 -7.64 -11.97
N PRO A 53 9.82 -7.28 -13.03
CA PRO A 53 9.84 -5.91 -13.55
C PRO A 53 8.45 -5.37 -13.94
N LYS A 54 7.53 -6.26 -14.35
CA LYS A 54 6.14 -5.92 -14.67
C LYS A 54 5.37 -5.31 -13.51
N LEU A 55 5.81 -5.48 -12.25
CA LEU A 55 5.20 -4.79 -11.11
C LEU A 55 5.21 -3.27 -11.27
N ALA A 56 6.20 -2.71 -11.99
CA ALA A 56 6.26 -1.29 -12.32
C ALA A 56 5.05 -0.79 -13.13
N LEU A 57 4.37 -1.69 -13.84
CA LEU A 57 3.23 -1.39 -14.71
C LEU A 57 1.89 -1.48 -13.96
N VAL A 58 1.89 -2.03 -12.74
CA VAL A 58 0.68 -2.10 -11.90
C VAL A 58 0.40 -0.69 -11.39
N SER A 59 -0.71 -0.11 -11.84
CA SER A 59 -1.16 1.21 -11.38
C SER A 59 -1.80 1.08 -10.00
N CYS A 60 -1.48 2.03 -9.13
CA CYS A 60 -2.15 2.19 -7.84
C CYS A 60 -3.03 3.44 -7.90
N ASP A 61 -4.23 3.35 -7.34
CA ASP A 61 -5.15 4.46 -7.19
C ASP A 61 -5.72 4.48 -5.78
N ILE A 62 -5.62 5.63 -5.12
CA ILE A 62 -6.18 5.94 -3.80
C ILE A 62 -6.75 7.35 -3.92
N PRO A 63 -7.98 7.62 -3.45
CA PRO A 63 -8.55 8.97 -3.50
C PRO A 63 -7.63 10.00 -2.81
N ALA A 64 -7.45 11.17 -3.43
CA ALA A 64 -6.47 12.16 -3.00
C ALA A 64 -6.74 12.65 -1.56
N GLU A 65 -8.00 12.84 -1.21
CA GLU A 65 -8.49 13.20 0.12
C GLU A 65 -8.12 12.18 1.20
N ALA A 66 -7.92 10.92 0.81
CA ALA A 66 -7.52 9.89 1.76
C ALA A 66 -6.10 10.13 2.27
N PHE A 67 -5.22 10.73 1.47
CA PHE A 67 -3.84 11.08 1.87
C PHE A 67 -3.77 12.27 2.82
N THR A 68 -4.78 13.13 2.85
CA THR A 68 -4.80 14.36 3.66
C THR A 68 -5.73 14.28 4.87
N SER A 69 -6.61 13.28 4.92
CA SER A 69 -7.52 13.04 6.04
C SER A 69 -6.76 12.94 7.39
N PRO A 70 -7.38 13.32 8.52
CA PRO A 70 -6.82 13.11 9.85
C PRO A 70 -6.59 11.63 10.15
N SER A 71 -5.61 11.29 10.98
CA SER A 71 -5.30 9.89 11.33
C SER A 71 -6.41 9.19 12.14
N THR A 72 -7.37 9.94 12.69
CA THR A 72 -8.44 9.44 13.56
C THR A 72 -9.72 9.08 12.81
N SER A 73 -9.84 9.44 11.53
CA SER A 73 -10.93 9.01 10.65
C SER A 73 -10.31 8.26 9.48
N ASP A 74 -10.36 6.93 9.52
CA ASP A 74 -9.99 6.16 8.33
C ASP A 74 -11.02 6.49 7.24
N PRO A 75 -10.59 7.07 6.10
CA PRO A 75 -11.50 7.38 5.03
C PRO A 75 -12.11 6.08 4.51
N GLU A 76 -13.43 6.08 4.31
CA GLU A 76 -14.06 5.02 3.54
C GLU A 76 -13.48 5.07 2.12
N GLY A 77 -12.85 3.98 1.70
CA GLY A 77 -12.16 3.95 0.43
C GLY A 77 -11.39 2.68 0.18
N PHE A 78 -10.90 2.56 -1.04
CA PHE A 78 -10.13 1.42 -1.50
C PHE A 78 -8.84 1.89 -2.16
N LEU A 79 -7.76 1.16 -1.92
CA LEU A 79 -6.64 1.08 -2.84
C LEU A 79 -7.08 0.20 -4.02
N ARG A 80 -7.05 0.75 -5.23
CA ARG A 80 -7.30 0.00 -6.46
C ARG A 80 -5.98 -0.27 -7.16
N LEU A 81 -5.74 -1.55 -7.43
CA LEU A 81 -4.64 -2.02 -8.27
C LEU A 81 -5.20 -2.40 -9.64
N SER A 82 -4.55 -1.94 -10.71
CA SER A 82 -4.94 -2.33 -12.07
C SER A 82 -3.74 -2.72 -12.92
N PHE A 83 -3.91 -3.76 -13.72
CA PHE A 83 -2.92 -4.24 -14.68
C PHE A 83 -3.61 -5.05 -15.79
N GLY A 84 -3.26 -4.81 -17.05
CA GLY A 84 -3.79 -5.61 -18.16
C GLY A 84 -5.32 -5.55 -18.36
N GLY A 85 -5.98 -4.49 -17.89
CA GLY A 85 -7.45 -4.35 -17.95
C GLY A 85 -8.18 -4.96 -16.75
N GLU A 86 -7.49 -5.68 -15.88
CA GLU A 86 -8.04 -6.21 -14.64
C GLU A 86 -7.82 -5.24 -13.48
N SER A 87 -8.69 -5.29 -12.47
CA SER A 87 -8.51 -4.51 -11.24
C SER A 87 -8.92 -5.26 -9.98
N VAL A 88 -8.21 -4.98 -8.88
CA VAL A 88 -8.49 -5.48 -7.53
C VAL A 88 -8.60 -4.30 -6.58
N ALA A 89 -9.61 -4.32 -5.71
CA ALA A 89 -9.83 -3.29 -4.69
C ALA A 89 -9.51 -3.84 -3.30
N VAL A 90 -8.67 -3.13 -2.56
CA VAL A 90 -8.25 -3.46 -1.20
C VAL A 90 -8.73 -2.32 -0.29
N PRO A 91 -9.50 -2.58 0.77
CA PRO A 91 -9.93 -1.51 1.67
C PRO A 91 -8.73 -0.73 2.24
N LEU A 92 -8.84 0.58 2.36
CA LEU A 92 -7.78 1.39 2.98
C LEU A 92 -7.64 1.14 4.50
N ARG A 93 -8.70 0.58 5.10
CA ARG A 93 -8.70 0.11 6.49
C ARG A 93 -7.95 -1.20 6.62
N ALA A 94 -7.07 -1.29 7.62
CA ALA A 94 -6.37 -2.52 7.93
C ALA A 94 -7.37 -3.67 8.17
N ALA A 95 -7.27 -4.76 7.40
CA ALA A 95 -7.98 -5.97 7.74
C ALA A 95 -7.49 -6.45 9.12
N LYS A 96 -8.40 -6.55 10.11
CA LYS A 96 -8.05 -7.08 11.44
C LYS A 96 -7.35 -8.43 11.26
N ARG A 97 -6.12 -8.55 11.78
CA ARG A 97 -5.34 -9.79 11.78
C ARG A 97 -6.22 -10.94 12.31
N HIS A 98 -6.21 -12.07 11.62
CA HIS A 98 -6.54 -13.35 12.26
C HIS A 98 -5.50 -13.55 13.40
N GLY A 99 -6.00 -13.73 14.63
CA GLY A 99 -5.26 -13.46 15.87
C GLY A 99 -4.01 -14.30 16.12
N GLY A 100 -3.09 -13.72 16.89
CA GLY A 100 -1.93 -14.41 17.46
C GLY A 100 -0.91 -13.46 18.09
N GLY A 101 -1.01 -13.29 19.41
CA GLY A 101 0.12 -13.03 20.33
C GLY A 101 0.66 -11.60 20.43
N GLY A 102 0.70 -11.08 21.66
CA GLY A 102 1.12 -9.72 22.02
C GLY A 102 2.59 -9.39 21.75
N GLY A 103 2.84 -8.10 21.53
CA GLY A 103 4.16 -7.51 21.40
C GLY A 103 4.02 -6.00 21.23
N ASN A 104 4.39 -5.25 22.26
CA ASN A 104 4.33 -3.79 22.30
C ASN A 104 5.36 -3.22 21.32
N GLY A 105 4.90 -2.54 20.28
CA GLY A 105 5.76 -1.93 19.27
C GLY A 105 4.93 -1.31 18.16
N ALA A 106 4.99 0.01 18.04
CA ALA A 106 4.36 0.79 16.97
C ALA A 106 5.02 0.50 15.61
N GLY A 107 4.76 -0.69 15.07
CA GLY A 107 5.04 -1.04 13.68
C GLY A 107 3.74 -0.90 12.89
N ALA A 108 3.68 0.08 11.99
CA ALA A 108 2.61 0.13 11.00
C ALA A 108 2.58 -1.22 10.26
N GLY A 109 1.52 -1.99 10.52
CA GLY A 109 1.35 -3.34 10.01
C GLY A 109 1.31 -3.29 8.49
N ARG A 110 2.23 -4.02 7.84
CA ARG A 110 2.24 -4.16 6.39
C ARG A 110 1.13 -5.09 5.97
N GLU A 111 0.22 -4.61 5.14
CA GLU A 111 -0.86 -5.43 4.62
C GLU A 111 -0.45 -6.14 3.33
N VAL A 112 -0.93 -7.37 3.16
CA VAL A 112 -0.49 -8.29 2.12
C VAL A 112 -1.56 -8.36 1.04
N VAL A 113 -1.23 -7.89 -0.16
CA VAL A 113 -2.10 -8.04 -1.34
C VAL A 113 -1.71 -9.33 -2.06
N GLN A 114 -2.69 -10.21 -2.25
CA GLN A 114 -2.49 -11.46 -2.96
C GLN A 114 -2.82 -11.26 -4.44
N ALA A 115 -1.93 -11.78 -5.31
CA ALA A 115 -2.16 -11.90 -6.75
C ALA A 115 -2.54 -13.34 -7.10
#